data_AF-A0A835PUQ7-F1
#
_entry.id   AF-A0A835PUQ7-F1
#
_cell.length_a   1.000
_cell.length_b   1.000
_cell.length_c   1.000
_cell.angle_alpha   90.00
_cell.angle_beta   90.00
_cell.angle_gamma   90.00
#
_symmetry.space_group_name_H-M   'P 1'
#
loop_
_entity.id
_entity.type
_entity.pdbx_description
1 polymer ?
#
loop_
_entity_poly.entity_id
_entity_poly.type
_entity_poly.pdbx_seq_one_letter_code
_entity_poly.pdbx_strand_id
1 'polypeptide(L)'
;MELGEDIISGEQKELLKSASESVNLGAIVHLDNDSANSSRASADLEDFKRKATVIVEEYFTTDDILSTANELKDLHCSSYHYYFVKKLVSMAMDRHDKEKEMAAVLLSAFYAEVVDPSQVYKGFCKLVECTDDLLVDIPDAVDVLAIFVARAVVDEILPPAFLTKQLASLTNNAKYGKRGIDVIRRAEKGYLSAHLHAENVLRKWGGSKNMTVEVVKSRINNLLIEYLASGDKTEACRCIKHLKVPFFHHDIVKRALILAMERRQAEGLILDLLKVAHEEGVINASQITKGFNRLIDMVDDLSLDIPNARKLLRSLKSKAASEGWLCASSLKSLELQNEQQMEDDILTSNFKLRATSIIKEYF
;
A
#
# COMPACT_ATOMS: atom_id res chain seq x y z
N MET A 1 -62.42 -52.08 8.16
CA MET A 1 -61.76 -51.52 6.96
C MET A 1 -60.27 -51.72 7.20
N GLU A 2 -59.77 -52.87 6.79
CA GLU A 2 -58.35 -53.22 6.80
C GLU A 2 -57.59 -52.26 5.90
N LEU A 3 -56.49 -51.70 6.37
CA LEU A 3 -55.41 -51.17 5.53
C LEU A 3 -54.06 -51.39 6.22
N GLY A 4 -53.36 -52.43 5.76
CA GLY A 4 -51.93 -52.46 5.46
C GLY A 4 -50.93 -52.19 6.57
N GLU A 5 -50.46 -53.25 7.23
CA GLU A 5 -49.11 -53.27 7.81
C GLU A 5 -48.10 -53.43 6.67
N ASP A 6 -47.37 -52.36 6.33
CA ASP A 6 -46.25 -52.41 5.40
C ASP A 6 -45.08 -53.19 6.03
N ILE A 7 -44.94 -54.44 5.61
CA ILE A 7 -43.78 -55.28 5.89
C ILE A 7 -42.61 -54.73 5.04
N ILE A 8 -41.79 -53.86 5.65
CA ILE A 8 -40.49 -53.49 5.10
C ILE A 8 -39.65 -54.77 5.01
N SER A 9 -39.34 -55.22 3.79
CA SER A 9 -38.50 -56.41 3.57
C SER A 9 -37.11 -56.21 4.18
N GLY A 10 -36.44 -57.30 4.57
CA GLY A 10 -35.10 -57.24 5.16
C GLY A 10 -34.08 -56.45 4.32
N GLU A 11 -34.21 -56.50 2.99
CA GLU A 11 -33.40 -55.72 2.04
C GLU A 11 -33.59 -54.20 2.16
N GLN A 12 -34.81 -53.72 2.41
CA GLN A 12 -35.06 -52.28 2.53
C GLN A 12 -34.52 -51.68 3.83
N LYS A 13 -34.46 -52.46 4.93
CA LYS A 13 -33.81 -52.02 6.18
C LYS A 13 -32.29 -51.94 6.03
N GLU A 14 -31.69 -52.83 5.24
CA GLU A 14 -30.24 -52.85 4.99
C GLU A 14 -29.80 -51.67 4.09
N LEU A 15 -30.63 -51.31 3.10
CA LEU A 15 -30.43 -50.11 2.27
C LEU A 15 -30.56 -48.80 3.06
N LEU A 16 -31.49 -48.71 4.02
CA LEU A 16 -31.62 -47.53 4.89
C LEU A 16 -30.46 -47.41 5.89
N LYS A 17 -29.89 -48.53 6.33
CA LYS A 17 -28.70 -48.54 7.19
C LYS A 17 -27.45 -48.13 6.42
N SER A 18 -27.26 -48.60 5.18
CA SER A 18 -26.12 -48.17 4.35
C SER A 18 -26.24 -46.71 3.88
N ALA A 19 -27.46 -46.21 3.64
CA ALA A 19 -27.72 -44.81 3.34
C ALA A 19 -27.42 -43.88 4.54
N SER A 20 -27.78 -44.30 5.76
CA SER A 20 -27.45 -43.52 6.97
C SER A 20 -25.95 -43.59 7.34
N GLU A 21 -25.28 -44.73 7.14
CA GLU A 21 -23.83 -44.86 7.32
C GLU A 21 -23.05 -44.04 6.28
N SER A 22 -23.49 -43.98 5.01
CA SER A 22 -22.84 -43.18 3.97
C SER A 22 -23.06 -41.67 4.13
N VAL A 23 -24.23 -41.23 4.61
CA VAL A 23 -24.47 -39.82 4.99
C VAL A 23 -23.63 -39.42 6.20
N ASN A 24 -23.46 -40.32 7.18
CA ASN A 24 -22.64 -40.06 8.37
C ASN A 24 -21.14 -40.08 8.03
N LEU A 25 -20.69 -40.97 7.14
CA LEU A 25 -19.34 -40.96 6.60
C LEU A 25 -19.07 -39.64 5.87
N GLY A 26 -19.98 -39.20 4.98
CA GLY A 26 -19.89 -37.93 4.25
C GLY A 26 -19.75 -36.69 5.15
N ALA A 27 -20.48 -36.64 6.27
CA ALA A 27 -20.38 -35.58 7.26
C ALA A 27 -19.06 -35.66 8.09
N ILE A 28 -18.60 -36.88 8.42
CA ILE A 28 -17.34 -37.10 9.13
C ILE A 28 -16.14 -36.72 8.26
N VAL A 29 -16.11 -37.11 6.97
CA VAL A 29 -15.03 -36.66 6.06
C VAL A 29 -15.03 -35.15 5.84
N HIS A 30 -16.20 -34.48 5.86
CA HIS A 30 -16.24 -33.02 5.75
C HIS A 30 -15.70 -32.31 7.00
N LEU A 31 -16.03 -32.82 8.19
CA LEU A 31 -15.55 -32.28 9.47
C LEU A 31 -14.05 -32.57 9.70
N ASP A 32 -13.57 -33.75 9.32
CA ASP A 32 -12.15 -34.11 9.41
C ASP A 32 -11.29 -33.32 8.42
N ASN A 33 -11.81 -33.02 7.23
CA ASN A 33 -11.10 -32.22 6.23
C ASN A 33 -11.03 -30.73 6.63
N ASP A 34 -12.08 -30.17 7.24
CA ASP A 34 -12.06 -28.79 7.77
C ASP A 34 -11.13 -28.66 9.00
N SER A 35 -11.09 -29.67 9.87
CA SER A 35 -10.17 -29.75 11.01
C SER A 35 -8.70 -29.91 10.57
N ALA A 36 -8.43 -30.78 9.60
CA ALA A 36 -7.10 -30.95 9.01
C ALA A 36 -6.62 -29.71 8.25
N ASN A 37 -7.51 -29.02 7.53
CA ASN A 37 -7.19 -27.79 6.81
C ASN A 37 -6.94 -26.60 7.76
N SER A 38 -7.72 -26.51 8.86
CA SER A 38 -7.52 -25.52 9.94
C SER A 38 -6.20 -25.74 10.68
N SER A 39 -5.87 -26.99 11.02
CA SER A 39 -4.61 -27.33 11.69
C SER A 39 -3.38 -27.09 10.81
N ARG A 40 -3.47 -27.37 9.50
CA ARG A 40 -2.41 -27.08 8.53
C ARG A 40 -2.21 -25.59 8.32
N ALA A 41 -3.28 -24.81 8.13
CA ALA A 41 -3.18 -23.35 8.02
C ALA A 41 -2.61 -22.69 9.29
N SER A 42 -2.91 -23.26 10.46
CA SER A 42 -2.31 -22.85 11.73
C SER A 42 -0.81 -23.13 11.77
N ALA A 43 -0.37 -24.34 11.37
CA ALA A 43 1.04 -24.71 11.32
C ALA A 43 1.84 -23.86 10.32
N ASP A 44 1.28 -23.60 9.14
CA ASP A 44 1.89 -22.76 8.11
C ASP A 44 2.06 -21.31 8.59
N LEU A 45 1.05 -20.78 9.30
CA LEU A 45 1.15 -19.45 9.91
C LEU A 45 2.24 -19.41 10.98
N GLU A 46 2.34 -20.40 11.87
CA GLU A 46 3.38 -20.43 12.90
C GLU A 46 4.79 -20.58 12.32
N ASP A 47 4.95 -21.39 11.26
CA ASP A 47 6.22 -21.48 10.53
C ASP A 47 6.60 -20.14 9.88
N PHE A 48 5.64 -19.47 9.22
CA PHE A 48 5.85 -18.14 8.66
C PHE A 48 6.27 -17.14 9.74
N LYS A 49 5.58 -17.12 10.89
CA LYS A 49 5.89 -16.20 12.00
C LYS A 49 7.32 -16.38 12.49
N ARG A 50 7.74 -17.64 12.66
CA ARG A 50 9.10 -17.98 13.08
C ARG A 50 10.13 -17.48 12.07
N LYS A 51 9.96 -17.80 10.79
CA LYS A 51 10.89 -17.39 9.72
C LYS A 51 10.93 -15.86 9.54
N ALA A 52 9.76 -15.21 9.52
CA ALA A 52 9.67 -13.75 9.44
C ALA A 52 10.36 -13.05 10.63
N THR A 53 10.33 -13.65 11.83
CA THR A 53 11.06 -13.13 12.99
C THR A 53 12.56 -13.16 12.77
N VAL A 54 13.10 -14.27 12.26
CA VAL A 54 14.53 -14.41 11.95
C VAL A 54 14.97 -13.37 10.92
N ILE A 55 14.20 -13.23 9.82
CA ILE A 55 14.49 -12.23 8.76
C ILE A 55 14.55 -10.81 9.34
N VAL A 56 13.63 -10.45 10.24
CA VAL A 56 13.63 -9.13 10.89
C VAL A 56 14.86 -8.93 11.79
N GLU A 57 15.26 -9.95 12.54
CA GLU A 57 16.44 -9.89 13.41
C GLU A 57 17.74 -9.73 12.60
N GLU A 58 17.86 -10.48 11.52
CA GLU A 58 18.98 -10.40 10.59
C GLU A 58 19.03 -9.02 9.92
N TYR A 59 17.89 -8.50 9.44
CA TYR A 59 17.81 -7.17 8.86
C TYR A 59 18.32 -6.08 9.80
N PHE A 60 17.94 -6.08 11.07
CA PHE A 60 18.45 -5.08 12.02
C PHE A 60 19.97 -5.17 12.27
N THR A 61 20.58 -6.32 11.95
CA THR A 61 22.02 -6.53 12.04
C THR A 61 22.73 -6.09 10.76
N THR A 62 22.16 -6.36 9.59
CA THR A 62 22.81 -6.19 8.28
C THR A 62 22.46 -4.89 7.58
N ASP A 63 21.28 -4.33 7.84
CA ASP A 63 20.66 -3.24 7.06
C ASP A 63 20.57 -3.54 5.55
N ASP A 64 20.50 -4.83 5.18
CA ASP A 64 20.45 -5.26 3.79
C ASP A 64 19.02 -5.42 3.27
N ILE A 65 18.49 -4.32 2.71
CA ILE A 65 17.15 -4.28 2.11
C ILE A 65 16.96 -5.34 1.00
N LEU A 66 18.00 -5.62 0.20
CA LEU A 66 17.89 -6.53 -0.93
C LEU A 66 17.86 -7.99 -0.46
N SER A 67 18.74 -8.37 0.46
CA SER A 67 18.74 -9.72 1.04
C SER A 67 17.42 -10.01 1.74
N THR A 68 16.97 -9.09 2.60
CA THR A 68 15.69 -9.20 3.31
C THR A 68 14.50 -9.33 2.34
N ALA A 69 14.52 -8.63 1.20
CA ALA A 69 13.46 -8.72 0.21
C ALA A 69 13.40 -10.10 -0.45
N ASN A 70 14.55 -10.70 -0.75
CA ASN A 70 14.64 -12.03 -1.37
C ASN A 70 14.20 -13.10 -0.37
N GLU A 71 14.72 -13.07 0.85
CA GLU A 71 14.36 -14.01 1.91
C GLU A 71 12.86 -14.01 2.21
N LEU A 72 12.23 -12.83 2.26
CA LEU A 72 10.79 -12.72 2.49
C LEU A 72 9.98 -13.28 1.30
N LYS A 73 10.43 -13.05 0.05
CA LYS A 73 9.78 -13.60 -1.15
C LYS A 73 9.87 -15.12 -1.22
N ASP A 74 10.99 -15.68 -0.77
CA ASP A 74 11.26 -17.13 -0.77
C ASP A 74 10.40 -17.88 0.27
N LEU A 75 9.74 -17.16 1.19
CA LEU A 75 8.72 -17.77 2.07
C LEU A 75 7.43 -18.15 1.32
N HIS A 76 7.18 -17.60 0.13
CA HIS A 76 6.03 -17.89 -0.74
C HIS A 76 4.65 -17.81 -0.03
N CYS A 77 4.52 -16.93 0.98
CA CYS A 77 3.35 -16.81 1.85
C CYS A 77 2.85 -15.36 1.96
N SER A 78 2.56 -14.71 0.82
CA SER A 78 2.19 -13.28 0.75
C SER A 78 0.96 -12.90 1.58
N SER A 79 0.02 -13.83 1.77
CA SER A 79 -1.18 -13.64 2.60
C SER A 79 -0.88 -13.39 4.09
N TYR A 80 0.33 -13.72 4.54
CA TYR A 80 0.81 -13.53 5.91
C TYR A 80 1.79 -12.36 6.08
N HIS A 81 2.11 -11.60 5.03
CA HIS A 81 3.05 -10.48 5.12
C HIS A 81 2.61 -9.38 6.12
N TYR A 82 1.32 -9.28 6.46
CA TYR A 82 0.85 -8.43 7.55
C TYR A 82 1.55 -8.74 8.89
N TYR A 83 1.93 -10.00 9.13
CA TYR A 83 2.69 -10.39 10.31
C TYR A 83 4.13 -9.88 10.23
N PHE A 84 4.79 -9.96 9.08
CA PHE A 84 6.13 -9.39 8.90
C PHE A 84 6.13 -7.89 9.22
N VAL A 85 5.16 -7.14 8.68
CA VAL A 85 4.98 -5.71 8.97
C VAL A 85 4.77 -5.47 10.47
N LYS A 86 3.86 -6.22 11.10
CA LYS A 86 3.63 -6.13 12.55
C LYS A 86 4.91 -6.41 13.34
N LYS A 87 5.61 -7.50 13.01
CA LYS A 87 6.78 -7.98 13.73
C LYS A 87 7.93 -6.99 13.62
N LEU A 88 8.24 -6.51 12.41
CA LEU A 88 9.25 -5.49 12.13
C LEU A 88 9.04 -4.24 12.97
N VAL A 89 7.84 -3.64 12.94
CA VAL A 89 7.54 -2.42 13.70
C VAL A 89 7.57 -2.70 15.20
N SER A 90 6.96 -3.78 15.68
CA SER A 90 6.95 -4.09 17.12
C SER A 90 8.36 -4.29 17.69
N MET A 91 9.26 -4.93 16.93
CA MET A 91 10.65 -5.13 17.34
C MET A 91 11.45 -3.84 17.27
N ALA A 92 11.19 -2.97 16.30
CA ALA A 92 11.84 -1.66 16.22
C ALA A 92 11.45 -0.75 17.39
N MET A 93 10.18 -0.80 17.82
CA MET A 93 9.66 0.03 18.91
C MET A 93 10.38 -0.22 20.24
N ASP A 94 10.83 -1.44 20.48
CA ASP A 94 11.59 -1.86 21.68
C ASP A 94 13.11 -1.62 21.57
N ARG A 95 13.56 -0.99 20.46
CA ARG A 95 14.98 -0.74 20.16
C ARG A 95 15.28 0.75 20.05
N HIS A 96 16.51 1.08 19.67
CA HIS A 96 16.94 2.46 19.52
C HIS A 96 16.38 3.10 18.25
N ASP A 97 16.55 4.41 18.14
CA ASP A 97 16.01 5.18 17.01
C ASP A 97 16.58 4.74 15.65
N LYS A 98 17.80 4.20 15.64
CA LYS A 98 18.39 3.57 14.45
C LYS A 98 17.47 2.48 13.89
N GLU A 99 17.04 1.52 14.70
CA GLU A 99 16.19 0.42 14.25
C GLU A 99 14.78 0.89 13.88
N LYS A 100 14.29 1.95 14.53
CA LYS A 100 13.02 2.60 14.15
C LYS A 100 13.09 3.20 12.74
N GLU A 101 14.17 3.91 12.43
CA GLU A 101 14.40 4.46 11.08
C GLU A 101 14.61 3.35 10.05
N MET A 102 15.40 2.31 10.36
CA MET A 102 15.59 1.15 9.49
C MET A 102 14.25 0.49 9.13
N ALA A 103 13.38 0.27 10.12
CA ALA A 103 12.05 -0.29 9.87
C ALA A 103 11.20 0.59 8.94
N ALA A 104 11.21 1.92 9.12
CA ALA A 104 10.48 2.84 8.25
C ALA A 104 11.02 2.84 6.80
N VAL A 105 12.35 2.82 6.64
CA VAL A 105 13.00 2.74 5.33
C VAL A 105 12.67 1.41 4.63
N LEU A 106 12.76 0.29 5.36
CA LEU A 106 12.45 -1.03 4.81
C LEU A 106 10.99 -1.15 4.37
N LEU A 107 10.03 -0.71 5.20
CA LEU A 107 8.62 -0.72 4.83
C LEU A 107 8.35 0.12 3.58
N SER A 108 9.01 1.27 3.46
CA SER A 108 8.91 2.12 2.27
C SER A 108 9.47 1.45 1.02
N ALA A 109 10.60 0.75 1.14
CA ALA A 109 11.18 -0.04 0.05
C ALA A 109 10.27 -1.20 -0.37
N PHE A 110 9.65 -1.89 0.60
CA PHE A 110 8.89 -3.11 0.36
C PHE A 110 7.48 -2.84 -0.15
N TYR A 111 6.91 -1.67 0.15
CA TYR A 111 5.53 -1.33 -0.21
C TYR A 111 5.27 -1.50 -1.71
N ALA A 112 4.29 -2.34 -2.06
CA ALA A 112 3.88 -2.68 -3.43
C ALA A 112 4.93 -3.38 -4.32
N GLU A 113 6.12 -3.71 -3.82
CA GLU A 113 7.15 -4.48 -4.55
C GLU A 113 7.44 -5.84 -3.92
N VAL A 114 7.33 -5.92 -2.59
CA VAL A 114 7.57 -7.12 -1.80
C VAL A 114 6.34 -7.43 -0.95
N VAL A 115 5.72 -6.39 -0.39
CA VAL A 115 4.53 -6.51 0.45
C VAL A 115 3.37 -5.77 -0.19
N ASP A 116 2.26 -6.49 -0.38
CA ASP A 116 1.04 -5.91 -0.92
C ASP A 116 0.51 -4.76 -0.03
N PRO A 117 -0.02 -3.68 -0.62
CA PRO A 117 -0.59 -2.56 0.15
C PRO A 117 -1.64 -3.00 1.18
N SER A 118 -2.45 -4.00 0.85
CA SER A 118 -3.46 -4.55 1.76
C SER A 118 -2.83 -5.24 2.98
N GLN A 119 -1.66 -5.85 2.82
CA GLN A 119 -0.90 -6.48 3.89
C GLN A 119 -0.22 -5.46 4.78
N VAL A 120 0.32 -4.36 4.22
CA VAL A 120 0.81 -3.21 5.00
C VAL A 120 -0.31 -2.61 5.83
N TYR A 121 -1.45 -2.29 5.19
CA TYR A 121 -2.63 -1.77 5.87
C TYR A 121 -3.07 -2.69 7.03
N LYS A 122 -3.20 -3.99 6.76
CA LYS A 122 -3.57 -4.99 7.77
C LYS A 122 -2.53 -5.11 8.89
N GLY A 123 -1.24 -5.00 8.58
CA GLY A 123 -0.17 -5.02 9.57
C GLY A 123 -0.29 -3.87 10.57
N PHE A 124 -0.53 -2.65 10.06
CA PHE A 124 -0.79 -1.48 10.90
C PHE A 124 -2.10 -1.57 11.68
N CYS A 125 -3.18 -2.10 11.11
CA CYS A 125 -4.40 -2.41 11.88
C CYS A 125 -4.07 -3.31 13.08
N LYS A 126 -3.30 -4.39 12.85
CA LYS A 126 -2.93 -5.36 13.89
C LYS A 126 -2.02 -4.77 14.97
N LEU A 127 -1.12 -3.84 14.62
CA LEU A 127 -0.29 -3.10 15.57
C LEU A 127 -1.13 -2.21 16.50
N VAL A 128 -2.06 -1.45 15.91
CA VAL A 128 -2.94 -0.56 16.66
C VAL A 128 -3.91 -1.35 17.55
N GLU A 129 -4.42 -2.48 17.06
CA GLU A 129 -5.30 -3.39 17.82
C GLU A 129 -4.59 -3.99 19.05
N CYS A 130 -3.30 -4.31 18.97
CA CYS A 130 -2.53 -4.91 20.06
C CYS A 130 -1.69 -3.90 20.87
N THR A 131 -1.99 -2.59 20.78
CA THR A 131 -1.22 -1.56 21.51
C THR A 131 -1.28 -1.77 23.02
N ASP A 132 -2.43 -2.22 23.56
CA ASP A 132 -2.57 -2.52 24.98
C ASP A 132 -1.59 -3.63 25.44
N ASP A 133 -1.35 -4.64 24.61
CA ASP A 133 -0.39 -5.73 24.90
C ASP A 133 1.06 -5.22 24.77
N LEU A 134 1.35 -4.39 23.77
CA LEU A 134 2.69 -3.83 23.55
C LEU A 134 3.18 -2.95 24.71
N LEU A 135 2.26 -2.31 25.45
CA LEU A 135 2.59 -1.49 26.61
C LEU A 135 3.20 -2.27 27.78
N VAL A 136 3.00 -3.59 27.81
CA VAL A 136 3.61 -4.45 28.84
C VAL A 136 5.13 -4.43 28.72
N ASP A 137 5.63 -4.47 27.48
CA ASP A 137 7.07 -4.53 27.20
C ASP A 137 7.65 -3.14 26.87
N ILE A 138 6.85 -2.26 26.27
CA ILE A 138 7.28 -0.96 25.74
C ILE A 138 6.45 0.16 26.38
N PRO A 139 6.92 0.81 27.46
CA PRO A 139 6.15 1.82 28.19
C PRO A 139 5.63 2.97 27.31
N ASP A 140 6.42 3.37 26.31
CA ASP A 140 6.10 4.47 25.39
C ASP A 140 5.45 3.97 24.07
N ALA A 141 4.89 2.75 24.05
CA ALA A 141 4.35 2.14 22.82
C ALA A 141 3.36 3.03 22.08
N VAL A 142 2.52 3.77 22.81
CA VAL A 142 1.53 4.68 22.22
C VAL A 142 2.21 5.82 21.45
N ASP A 143 3.22 6.44 22.04
CA ASP A 143 3.93 7.58 21.44
C ASP A 143 4.77 7.13 20.25
N VAL A 144 5.50 6.02 20.37
CA VAL A 144 6.36 5.49 19.30
C VAL A 144 5.51 4.96 18.13
N LEU A 145 4.44 4.21 18.39
CA LEU A 145 3.58 3.70 17.33
C LEU A 145 2.84 4.83 16.61
N ALA A 146 2.46 5.91 17.31
CA ALA A 146 1.87 7.08 16.68
C ALA A 146 2.84 7.74 15.66
N ILE A 147 4.14 7.77 15.96
CA ILE A 147 5.16 8.24 15.01
C ILE A 147 5.25 7.27 13.82
N PHE A 148 5.26 5.95 14.03
CA PHE A 148 5.26 4.98 12.94
C PHE A 148 4.04 5.13 12.02
N VAL A 149 2.85 5.33 12.57
CA VAL A 149 1.63 5.58 11.78
C VAL A 149 1.76 6.87 10.98
N ALA A 150 2.19 7.97 11.61
CA ALA A 150 2.39 9.24 10.92
C ALA A 150 3.47 9.13 9.83
N ARG A 151 4.57 8.43 10.11
CA ARG A 151 5.66 8.18 9.17
C ARG A 151 5.20 7.37 7.97
N ALA A 152 4.40 6.34 8.19
CA ALA A 152 3.82 5.52 7.12
C ALA A 152 2.86 6.32 6.22
N VAL A 153 2.14 7.30 6.77
CA VAL A 153 1.33 8.24 5.97
C VAL A 153 2.22 9.18 5.16
N VAL A 154 3.24 9.79 5.79
CA VAL A 154 4.19 10.70 5.12
C VAL A 154 5.02 10.00 4.03
N ASP A 155 5.37 8.73 4.23
CA ASP A 155 6.06 7.91 3.24
C ASP A 155 5.12 7.35 2.15
N GLU A 156 3.82 7.68 2.23
CA GLU A 156 2.77 7.27 1.28
C GLU A 156 2.65 5.74 1.16
N ILE A 157 2.84 5.03 2.28
CA ILE A 157 2.61 3.58 2.40
C ILE A 157 1.35 3.23 3.20
N LEU A 158 0.75 4.22 3.84
CA LEU A 158 -0.62 4.20 4.36
C LEU A 158 -1.40 5.41 3.83
N PRO A 159 -2.67 5.23 3.42
CA PRO A 159 -3.52 6.35 3.06
C PRO A 159 -3.92 7.17 4.31
N PRO A 160 -4.09 8.51 4.23
CA PRO A 160 -4.59 9.32 5.34
C PRO A 160 -5.91 8.81 5.93
N ALA A 161 -6.80 8.26 5.07
CA ALA A 161 -8.06 7.66 5.47
C ALA A 161 -7.92 6.43 6.40
N PHE A 162 -6.71 5.87 6.56
CA PHE A 162 -6.44 4.84 7.56
C PHE A 162 -6.85 5.29 8.96
N LEU A 163 -6.54 6.54 9.34
CA LEU A 163 -6.78 7.06 10.69
C LEU A 163 -8.28 7.05 11.03
N THR A 164 -9.11 7.58 10.14
CA THR A 164 -10.56 7.68 10.34
C THR A 164 -11.21 6.29 10.33
N LYS A 165 -10.84 5.43 9.39
CA LYS A 165 -11.35 4.04 9.30
C LYS A 165 -10.97 3.22 10.52
N GLN A 166 -9.70 3.30 10.96
CA GLN A 166 -9.23 2.55 12.10
C GLN A 166 -9.86 3.07 13.39
N LEU A 167 -10.00 4.39 13.57
CA LEU A 167 -10.68 4.97 14.73
C LEU A 167 -12.12 4.47 14.87
N ALA A 168 -12.87 4.43 13.75
CA ALA A 168 -14.23 3.90 13.72
C ALA A 168 -14.26 2.40 14.09
N SER A 169 -13.35 1.60 13.53
CA SER A 169 -13.24 0.18 13.83
C SER A 169 -12.98 -0.10 15.31
N LEU A 170 -12.05 0.64 15.94
CA LEU A 170 -11.71 0.48 17.36
C LEU A 170 -12.84 0.94 18.29
N THR A 171 -13.51 2.04 17.95
CA THR A 171 -14.62 2.57 18.78
C THR A 171 -15.80 1.60 18.84
N ASN A 172 -16.03 0.85 17.75
CA ASN A 172 -17.12 -0.12 17.66
C ASN A 172 -16.77 -1.48 18.30
N ASN A 173 -15.52 -1.70 18.71
CA ASN A 173 -15.07 -2.98 19.27
C ASN A 173 -14.59 -2.81 20.72
N ALA A 174 -15.42 -3.18 21.69
CA ALA A 174 -15.11 -3.05 23.11
C ALA A 174 -13.95 -3.94 23.60
N LYS A 175 -13.48 -4.91 22.78
CA LYS A 175 -12.49 -5.91 23.17
C LYS A 175 -11.03 -5.48 22.95
N TYR A 176 -10.75 -4.55 22.03
CA TYR A 176 -9.38 -4.19 21.64
C TYR A 176 -9.23 -2.67 21.45
N GLY A 177 -8.06 -2.14 21.79
CA GLY A 177 -7.59 -0.85 21.27
C GLY A 177 -8.08 0.39 22.00
N LYS A 178 -8.26 0.34 23.33
CA LYS A 178 -8.41 1.59 24.11
C LYS A 178 -7.17 2.46 23.93
N ARG A 179 -5.99 1.85 24.00
CA ARG A 179 -4.71 2.53 23.74
C ARG A 179 -4.43 2.69 22.26
N GLY A 180 -4.98 1.82 21.41
CA GLY A 180 -4.98 2.00 19.96
C GLY A 180 -5.67 3.30 19.52
N ILE A 181 -6.77 3.69 20.17
CA ILE A 181 -7.42 4.99 19.93
C ILE A 181 -6.46 6.16 20.25
N ASP A 182 -5.70 6.05 21.34
CA ASP A 182 -4.71 7.07 21.73
C ASP A 182 -3.58 7.19 20.69
N VAL A 183 -3.16 6.07 20.08
CA VAL A 183 -2.20 6.04 18.96
C VAL A 183 -2.74 6.83 17.78
N ILE A 184 -3.96 6.53 17.33
CA ILE A 184 -4.56 7.18 16.14
C ILE A 184 -4.72 8.68 16.37
N ARG A 185 -5.27 9.09 17.53
CA ARG A 185 -5.44 10.52 17.86
C ARG A 185 -4.12 11.26 17.93
N ARG A 186 -3.08 10.62 18.46
CA ARG A 186 -1.75 11.23 18.58
C ARG A 186 -1.04 11.31 17.24
N ALA A 187 -1.18 10.31 16.38
CA ALA A 187 -0.71 10.36 14.99
C ALA A 187 -1.34 11.54 14.24
N GLU A 188 -2.67 11.66 14.32
CA GLU A 188 -3.43 12.71 13.66
C GLU A 188 -3.12 14.11 14.19
N LYS A 189 -3.30 14.33 15.50
CA LYS A 189 -3.20 15.67 16.09
C LYS A 189 -1.77 16.09 16.42
N GLY A 190 -0.96 15.14 16.89
CA GLY A 190 0.39 15.41 17.37
C GLY A 190 1.41 15.50 16.24
N TYR A 191 1.16 14.81 15.13
CA TYR A 191 2.12 14.74 14.03
C TYR A 191 1.56 15.28 12.73
N LEU A 192 0.44 14.77 12.24
CA LEU A 192 -0.04 15.05 10.88
C LEU A 192 -0.77 16.41 10.73
N SER A 193 -1.37 16.91 11.80
CA SER A 193 -2.04 18.23 11.81
C SER A 193 -1.09 19.37 12.18
N ALA A 194 0.15 19.08 12.56
CA ALA A 194 1.13 20.09 12.95
C ALA A 194 1.66 20.87 11.73
N HIS A 195 2.09 22.12 11.96
CA HIS A 195 2.89 22.85 10.98
C HIS A 195 4.18 22.08 10.68
N LEU A 196 4.57 21.98 9.40
CA LEU A 196 5.72 21.19 8.94
C LEU A 196 5.68 19.72 9.40
N HIS A 197 4.47 19.14 9.50
CA HIS A 197 4.24 17.77 9.95
C HIS A 197 5.18 16.74 9.31
N ALA A 198 5.36 16.80 7.99
CA ALA A 198 6.23 15.89 7.26
C ALA A 198 7.69 15.99 7.73
N GLU A 199 8.27 17.19 7.77
CA GLU A 199 9.67 17.41 8.19
C GLU A 199 9.90 16.97 9.65
N ASN A 200 8.94 17.27 10.52
CA ASN A 200 9.01 16.91 11.93
C ASN A 200 9.00 15.39 12.14
N VAL A 201 8.14 14.67 11.42
CA VAL A 201 8.06 13.20 11.48
C VAL A 201 9.31 12.55 10.90
N LEU A 202 9.82 13.05 9.78
CA LEU A 202 11.00 12.51 9.09
C LEU A 202 12.29 12.63 9.91
N ARG A 203 12.36 13.59 10.84
CA ARG A 203 13.54 13.79 11.71
C ARG A 203 13.47 13.09 13.06
N LYS A 204 12.35 12.46 13.42
CA LYS A 204 12.11 11.96 14.79
C LYS A 204 13.16 10.99 15.29
N TRP A 205 13.62 10.08 14.44
CA TRP A 205 14.56 9.03 14.82
C TRP A 205 15.99 9.27 14.36
N GLY A 206 16.28 10.53 13.94
CA GLY A 206 17.64 10.95 13.62
C GLY A 206 18.34 9.97 12.70
N GLY A 207 17.97 9.95 11.42
CA GLY A 207 18.64 9.10 10.44
C GLY A 207 20.16 9.28 10.56
N SER A 208 20.88 8.21 10.90
CA SER A 208 22.31 8.16 10.61
C SER A 208 22.49 8.60 9.15
N LYS A 209 23.57 9.34 8.83
CA LYS A 209 23.78 10.04 7.55
C LYS A 209 23.69 9.17 6.28
N ASN A 210 23.33 7.91 6.40
CA ASN A 210 23.24 6.91 5.37
C ASN A 210 21.75 6.67 5.03
N MET A 211 21.20 7.52 4.14
CA MET A 211 20.07 7.20 3.27
C MET A 211 18.65 7.02 3.88
N THR A 212 18.07 8.07 4.49
CA THR A 212 16.61 8.08 4.78
C THR A 212 15.77 8.25 3.50
N VAL A 213 14.48 7.91 3.56
CA VAL A 213 13.53 8.11 2.44
C VAL A 213 13.51 9.57 1.97
N GLU A 214 13.58 10.52 2.90
CA GLU A 214 13.62 11.94 2.57
C GLU A 214 14.91 12.35 1.85
N VAL A 215 16.06 11.85 2.31
CA VAL A 215 17.35 12.10 1.64
C VAL A 215 17.32 11.53 0.23
N VAL A 216 16.72 10.34 0.03
CA VAL A 216 16.52 9.76 -1.30
C VAL A 216 15.63 10.67 -2.15
N LYS A 217 14.47 11.08 -1.64
CA LYS A 217 13.53 12.00 -2.34
C LYS A 217 14.21 13.31 -2.74
N SER A 218 15.00 13.91 -1.85
CA SER A 218 15.76 15.14 -2.12
C SER A 218 16.82 14.95 -3.22
N ARG A 219 17.58 13.85 -3.16
CA ARG A 219 18.57 13.52 -4.20
C ARG A 219 17.92 13.29 -5.57
N ILE A 220 16.76 12.63 -5.59
CA ILE A 220 15.96 12.45 -6.82
C ILE A 220 15.54 13.80 -7.40
N ASN A 221 15.04 14.73 -6.56
CA ASN A 221 14.65 16.05 -7.03
C ASN A 221 15.84 16.83 -7.62
N ASN A 222 16.99 16.83 -6.94
CA ASN A 222 18.20 17.49 -7.43
C ASN A 222 18.65 16.91 -8.77
N LEU A 223 18.67 15.58 -8.89
CA LEU A 223 18.98 14.87 -10.13
C LEU A 223 18.07 15.31 -11.29
N LEU A 224 16.75 15.38 -11.06
CA LEU A 224 15.80 15.78 -12.10
C LEU A 224 15.99 17.26 -12.50
N ILE A 225 16.28 18.13 -11.54
CA ILE A 225 16.55 19.55 -11.80
C ILE A 225 17.85 19.73 -12.61
N GLU A 226 18.92 19.03 -12.23
CA GLU A 226 20.21 19.05 -12.94
C GLU A 226 20.08 18.50 -14.37
N TYR A 227 19.29 17.45 -14.55
CA TYR A 227 18.99 16.92 -15.87
C TYR A 227 18.21 17.93 -16.73
N LEU A 228 17.20 18.61 -16.18
CA LEU A 228 16.46 19.63 -16.94
C LEU A 228 17.33 20.82 -17.34
N ALA A 229 18.36 21.14 -16.56
CA ALA A 229 19.31 22.21 -16.87
C ALA A 229 20.35 21.80 -17.92
N SER A 230 20.80 20.54 -17.91
CA SER A 230 21.90 20.05 -18.74
C SER A 230 21.46 19.31 -20.00
N GLY A 231 20.33 18.59 -19.95
CA GLY A 231 19.92 17.62 -20.97
C GLY A 231 20.78 16.35 -21.02
N ASP A 232 21.70 16.14 -20.07
CA ASP A 232 22.65 15.03 -20.10
C ASP A 232 22.03 13.73 -19.58
N LYS A 233 21.58 12.89 -20.52
CA LYS A 233 20.94 11.59 -20.23
C LYS A 233 21.92 10.61 -19.59
N THR A 234 23.19 10.63 -19.99
CA THR A 234 24.22 9.71 -19.51
C THR A 234 24.56 10.02 -18.06
N GLU A 235 24.74 11.30 -17.73
CA GLU A 235 24.97 11.72 -16.35
C GLU A 235 23.76 11.45 -15.47
N ALA A 236 22.54 11.73 -15.95
CA ALA A 236 21.33 11.42 -15.21
C ALA A 236 21.22 9.90 -14.91
N CYS A 237 21.45 9.04 -15.90
CA CYS A 237 21.46 7.58 -15.70
C CYS A 237 22.55 7.12 -14.72
N ARG A 238 23.74 7.75 -14.76
CA ARG A 238 24.82 7.49 -13.81
C ARG A 238 24.39 7.87 -12.39
N CYS A 239 23.80 9.05 -12.22
CA CYS A 239 23.27 9.51 -10.94
C CYS A 239 22.21 8.56 -10.39
N ILE A 240 21.27 8.07 -11.21
CA ILE A 240 20.27 7.07 -10.78
C ILE A 240 20.96 5.80 -10.26
N LYS A 241 21.92 5.23 -11.01
CA LYS A 241 22.67 4.03 -10.58
C LYS A 241 23.40 4.26 -9.25
N HIS A 242 23.95 5.47 -9.06
CA HIS A 242 24.69 5.83 -7.85
C HIS A 242 23.80 6.00 -6.61
N LEU A 243 22.49 6.18 -6.77
CA LEU A 243 21.57 6.22 -5.62
C LEU A 243 21.52 4.88 -4.88
N LYS A 244 21.77 3.74 -5.56
CA LYS A 244 21.75 2.37 -4.98
C LYS A 244 20.47 2.03 -4.21
N VAL A 245 19.32 2.51 -4.70
CA VAL A 245 17.99 2.29 -4.10
C VAL A 245 17.00 1.75 -5.14
N PRO A 246 17.24 0.56 -5.71
CA PRO A 246 16.45 0.02 -6.82
C PRO A 246 14.95 -0.09 -6.50
N PHE A 247 14.59 -0.32 -5.24
CA PHE A 247 13.20 -0.37 -4.77
C PHE A 247 12.49 0.99 -4.72
N PHE A 248 13.24 2.09 -4.84
CA PHE A 248 12.71 3.46 -4.84
C PHE A 248 12.72 4.11 -6.22
N HIS A 249 13.15 3.40 -7.28
CA HIS A 249 13.20 3.97 -8.63
C HIS A 249 11.81 4.41 -9.14
N HIS A 250 10.73 3.79 -8.65
CA HIS A 250 9.36 4.22 -8.93
C HIS A 250 9.10 5.67 -8.49
N ASP A 251 9.79 6.17 -7.45
CA ASP A 251 9.63 7.55 -6.99
C ASP A 251 10.32 8.54 -7.95
N ILE A 252 11.39 8.11 -8.65
CA ILE A 252 11.99 8.85 -9.78
C ILE A 252 10.96 9.02 -10.88
N VAL A 253 10.30 7.92 -11.28
CA VAL A 253 9.28 7.91 -12.33
C VAL A 253 8.10 8.81 -11.94
N LYS A 254 7.56 8.64 -10.73
CA LYS A 254 6.45 9.45 -10.19
C LYS A 254 6.78 10.95 -10.24
N ARG A 255 7.92 11.35 -9.67
CA ARG A 255 8.36 12.75 -9.59
C ARG A 255 8.66 13.36 -10.96
N ALA A 256 9.30 12.60 -11.84
CA ALA A 256 9.57 13.02 -13.21
C ALA A 256 8.25 13.30 -13.96
N LEU A 257 7.27 12.39 -13.87
CA LEU A 257 5.97 12.59 -14.52
C LEU A 257 5.21 13.80 -13.96
N ILE A 258 5.23 14.04 -12.64
CA ILE A 258 4.66 15.25 -12.03
C ILE A 258 5.35 16.50 -12.59
N LEU A 259 6.69 16.50 -12.64
CA LEU A 259 7.47 17.61 -13.20
C LEU A 259 7.15 17.88 -14.67
N ALA A 260 6.84 16.84 -15.46
CA ALA A 260 6.37 16.99 -16.84
C ALA A 260 4.94 17.56 -16.95
N MET A 261 4.10 17.32 -15.95
CA MET A 261 2.78 17.95 -15.87
C MET A 261 2.87 19.43 -15.49
N GLU A 262 3.72 19.76 -14.52
CA GLU A 262 3.95 21.14 -14.05
C GLU A 262 4.67 21.99 -15.11
N ARG A 263 5.69 21.43 -15.78
CA ARG A 263 6.53 22.13 -16.77
C ARG A 263 6.33 21.50 -18.15
N ARG A 264 5.28 21.91 -18.85
CA ARG A 264 4.87 21.35 -20.15
C ARG A 264 5.98 21.37 -21.21
N GLN A 265 6.83 22.39 -21.19
CA GLN A 265 7.99 22.52 -22.08
C GLN A 265 9.10 21.48 -21.80
N ALA A 266 9.16 20.95 -20.58
CA ALA A 266 10.12 19.93 -20.17
C ALA A 266 9.62 18.49 -20.40
N GLU A 267 8.36 18.31 -20.81
CA GLU A 267 7.75 16.99 -20.99
C GLU A 267 8.59 16.08 -21.89
N GLY A 268 9.02 16.57 -23.05
CA GLY A 268 9.81 15.77 -23.99
C GLY A 268 11.12 15.27 -23.39
N LEU A 269 11.88 16.16 -22.73
CA LEU A 269 13.12 15.79 -22.05
C LEU A 269 12.90 14.74 -20.96
N ILE A 270 11.82 14.88 -20.19
CA ILE A 270 11.51 13.97 -19.10
C ILE A 270 11.14 12.57 -19.63
N LEU A 271 10.27 12.50 -20.64
CA LEU A 271 9.88 11.21 -21.24
C LEU A 271 11.09 10.53 -21.87
N ASP A 272 11.95 11.30 -22.53
CA ASP A 272 13.22 10.82 -23.07
C ASP A 272 14.15 10.21 -22.00
N LEU A 273 14.26 10.85 -20.82
CA LEU A 273 15.05 10.31 -19.71
C LEU A 273 14.47 8.99 -19.21
N LEU A 274 13.16 8.93 -18.98
CA LEU A 274 12.50 7.73 -18.47
C LEU A 274 12.61 6.56 -19.46
N LYS A 275 12.49 6.85 -20.76
CA LYS A 275 12.69 5.89 -21.83
C LYS A 275 14.12 5.34 -21.84
N VAL A 276 15.13 6.21 -21.89
CA VAL A 276 16.54 5.78 -21.90
C VAL A 276 16.90 5.01 -20.63
N ALA A 277 16.45 5.48 -19.47
CA ALA A 277 16.66 4.78 -18.21
C ALA A 277 16.03 3.39 -18.19
N HIS A 278 14.88 3.21 -18.87
CA HIS A 278 14.25 1.90 -19.04
C HIS A 278 15.02 1.00 -20.01
N GLU A 279 15.36 1.50 -21.20
CA GLU A 279 16.07 0.77 -22.25
C GLU A 279 17.47 0.33 -21.80
N GLU A 280 18.17 1.15 -21.01
CA GLU A 280 19.46 0.80 -20.41
C GLU A 280 19.35 -0.10 -19.16
N GLY A 281 18.13 -0.48 -18.76
CA GLY A 281 17.88 -1.31 -17.58
C GLY A 281 18.19 -0.62 -16.25
N VAL A 282 18.38 0.70 -16.23
CA VAL A 282 18.60 1.49 -15.02
C VAL A 282 17.34 1.50 -14.15
N ILE A 283 16.18 1.62 -14.80
CA ILE A 283 14.86 1.49 -14.17
C ILE A 283 14.13 0.32 -14.83
N ASN A 284 13.90 -0.75 -14.06
CA ASN A 284 13.20 -1.92 -14.57
C ASN A 284 11.70 -1.64 -14.83
N ALA A 285 11.05 -2.51 -15.61
CA ALA A 285 9.64 -2.38 -15.97
C ALA A 285 8.67 -2.34 -14.76
N SER A 286 8.99 -3.07 -13.68
CA SER A 286 8.21 -3.06 -12.44
C SER A 286 8.18 -1.66 -11.82
N GLN A 287 9.36 -1.03 -11.72
CA GLN A 287 9.51 0.32 -11.15
C GLN A 287 8.85 1.39 -12.03
N ILE A 288 8.90 1.27 -13.37
CA ILE A 288 8.12 2.12 -14.28
C ILE A 288 6.63 2.00 -13.97
N THR A 289 6.11 0.77 -13.96
CA THR A 289 4.68 0.48 -13.74
C THR A 289 4.23 0.97 -12.37
N LYS A 290 5.01 0.72 -11.32
CA LYS A 290 4.75 1.20 -9.96
C LYS A 290 4.73 2.73 -9.90
N GLY A 291 5.66 3.41 -10.57
CA GLY A 291 5.70 4.87 -10.63
C GLY A 291 4.42 5.48 -11.22
N PHE A 292 3.94 4.92 -12.34
CA PHE A 292 2.66 5.30 -12.94
C PHE A 292 1.47 4.98 -12.02
N ASN A 293 1.42 3.79 -11.41
CA ASN A 293 0.33 3.40 -10.51
C ASN A 293 0.26 4.33 -9.28
N ARG A 294 1.39 4.72 -8.70
CA ARG A 294 1.40 5.71 -7.60
C ARG A 294 0.84 7.05 -8.04
N LEU A 295 1.17 7.49 -9.25
CA LEU A 295 0.64 8.74 -9.80
C LEU A 295 -0.86 8.66 -10.09
N ILE A 296 -1.34 7.51 -10.56
CA ILE A 296 -2.78 7.24 -10.76
C ILE A 296 -3.52 7.33 -9.44
N ASP A 297 -2.99 6.71 -8.38
CA ASP A 297 -3.62 6.69 -7.05
C ASP A 297 -3.79 8.10 -6.44
N MET A 298 -2.92 9.05 -6.80
CA MET A 298 -2.94 10.44 -6.29
C MET A 298 -3.45 11.47 -7.30
N VAL A 299 -3.99 11.05 -8.46
CA VAL A 299 -4.31 11.98 -9.55
C VAL A 299 -5.40 12.99 -9.17
N ASP A 300 -6.30 12.62 -8.27
CA ASP A 300 -7.35 13.51 -7.78
C ASP A 300 -6.79 14.61 -6.90
N ASP A 301 -5.97 14.25 -5.92
CA ASP A 301 -5.27 15.23 -5.07
C ASP A 301 -4.36 16.13 -5.93
N LEU A 302 -3.65 15.55 -6.90
CA LEU A 302 -2.81 16.31 -7.83
C LEU A 302 -3.62 17.27 -8.72
N SER A 303 -4.90 16.99 -8.98
CA SER A 303 -5.76 17.85 -9.77
C SER A 303 -6.12 19.16 -9.06
N LEU A 304 -5.92 19.23 -7.74
CA LEU A 304 -6.08 20.46 -6.96
C LEU A 304 -5.00 21.49 -7.32
N ASP A 305 -3.76 21.03 -7.58
CA ASP A 305 -2.63 21.88 -7.96
C ASP A 305 -2.48 22.02 -9.47
N ILE A 306 -2.83 20.97 -10.23
CA ILE A 306 -2.72 20.91 -11.69
C ILE A 306 -4.12 20.61 -12.28
N PRO A 307 -4.91 21.62 -12.68
CA PRO A 307 -6.31 21.45 -13.08
C PRO A 307 -6.57 20.43 -14.21
N ASN A 308 -5.55 20.10 -15.01
CA ASN A 308 -5.63 19.13 -16.10
C ASN A 308 -4.91 17.79 -15.81
N ALA A 309 -4.53 17.50 -14.56
CA ALA A 309 -3.69 16.35 -14.21
C ALA A 309 -4.19 15.02 -14.79
N ARG A 310 -5.49 14.70 -14.65
CA ARG A 310 -6.09 13.49 -15.25
C ARG A 310 -5.91 13.40 -16.77
N LYS A 311 -6.07 14.52 -17.48
CA LYS A 311 -5.91 14.57 -18.95
C LYS A 311 -4.45 14.41 -19.34
N LEU A 312 -3.55 15.08 -18.63
CA LEU A 312 -2.12 14.98 -18.84
C LEU A 312 -1.62 13.55 -18.57
N LEU A 313 -2.03 12.94 -17.46
CA LEU A 313 -1.66 11.56 -17.11
C LEU A 313 -2.10 10.56 -18.19
N ARG A 314 -3.32 10.72 -18.72
CA ARG A 314 -3.80 9.91 -19.86
C ARG A 314 -2.91 10.08 -21.09
N SER A 315 -2.50 11.31 -21.40
CA SER A 315 -1.60 11.58 -22.52
C SER A 315 -0.21 10.96 -22.30
N LEU A 316 0.39 11.14 -21.12
CA LEU A 316 1.70 10.58 -20.78
C LEU A 316 1.67 9.04 -20.83
N LYS A 317 0.62 8.41 -20.28
CA LYS A 317 0.41 6.96 -20.37
C LYS A 317 0.37 6.49 -21.82
N SER A 318 -0.39 7.19 -22.68
CA SER A 318 -0.50 6.85 -24.09
C SER A 318 0.85 6.95 -24.82
N LYS A 319 1.62 8.02 -24.57
CA LYS A 319 2.94 8.22 -25.17
C LYS A 319 3.93 7.13 -24.74
N ALA A 320 4.05 6.90 -23.43
CA ALA A 320 4.92 5.89 -22.87
C ALA A 320 4.59 4.47 -23.39
N ALA A 321 3.31 4.15 -23.51
CA ALA A 321 2.85 2.88 -24.08
C ALA A 321 3.15 2.77 -25.58
N SER A 322 2.92 3.83 -26.35
CA SER A 322 3.22 3.84 -27.80
C SER A 322 4.71 3.75 -28.12
N GLU A 323 5.55 4.21 -27.20
CA GLU A 323 7.01 4.13 -27.30
C GLU A 323 7.59 2.83 -26.70
N GLY A 324 6.75 1.97 -26.14
CA GLY A 324 7.12 0.60 -25.74
C GLY A 324 7.79 0.45 -24.37
N TRP A 325 7.96 1.53 -23.60
CA TRP A 325 8.60 1.48 -22.28
C TRP A 325 7.61 1.42 -21.10
N LEU A 326 6.30 1.30 -21.39
CA LEU A 326 5.25 1.10 -20.40
C LEU A 326 4.23 0.06 -20.86
N CYS A 327 3.98 -0.95 -20.04
CA CYS A 327 2.91 -1.91 -20.24
C CYS A 327 1.58 -1.34 -19.72
N ALA A 328 0.77 -0.74 -20.60
CA ALA A 328 -0.48 -0.08 -20.20
C ALA A 328 -1.52 -1.02 -19.57
N SER A 329 -1.49 -2.32 -19.89
CA SER A 329 -2.39 -3.33 -19.31
C SER A 329 -2.03 -3.70 -17.87
N SER A 330 -0.81 -3.39 -17.42
CA SER A 330 -0.36 -3.61 -16.03
C SER A 330 -0.71 -2.44 -15.10
N LEU A 331 -1.34 -1.38 -15.62
CA LEU A 331 -1.72 -0.21 -14.84
C LEU A 331 -3.13 -0.33 -14.29
N LYS A 332 -3.33 0.29 -13.12
CA LYS A 332 -4.66 0.49 -12.53
C LYS A 332 -5.54 1.29 -13.49
N SER A 333 -6.83 0.95 -13.52
CA SER A 333 -7.80 1.73 -14.26
C SER A 333 -7.87 3.14 -13.67
N LEU A 334 -7.66 4.14 -14.53
CA LEU A 334 -8.05 5.52 -14.25
C LEU A 334 -9.57 5.55 -14.34
N GLU A 335 -10.26 5.30 -13.22
CA GLU A 335 -11.72 5.39 -13.19
C GLU A 335 -12.16 6.76 -13.72
N LEU A 336 -13.05 6.70 -14.71
CA LEU A 336 -13.76 7.83 -15.26
C LEU A 336 -14.84 8.21 -14.24
N GLN A 337 -14.60 9.19 -13.37
CA GLN A 337 -15.69 9.93 -12.72
C GLN A 337 -16.38 10.87 -13.73
N ASN A 338 -16.56 10.43 -14.99
CA ASN A 338 -17.09 11.27 -16.06
C ASN A 338 -18.62 11.32 -16.06
N GLU A 339 -19.34 10.42 -15.41
CA GLU A 339 -20.80 10.42 -15.49
C GLU A 339 -21.43 11.48 -14.58
N GLN A 340 -20.94 11.62 -13.34
CA GLN A 340 -21.46 12.62 -12.40
C GLN A 340 -21.07 14.05 -12.78
N GLN A 341 -19.85 14.29 -13.26
CA GLN A 341 -19.39 15.63 -13.64
C GLN A 341 -20.05 16.15 -14.93
N MET A 342 -20.28 15.28 -15.93
CA MET A 342 -21.03 15.68 -17.13
C MET A 342 -22.51 15.89 -16.82
N GLU A 343 -23.13 15.06 -15.99
CA GLU A 343 -24.52 15.29 -15.57
C GLU A 343 -24.67 16.60 -14.79
N ASP A 344 -23.76 16.90 -13.87
CA ASP A 344 -23.79 18.16 -13.11
C ASP A 344 -23.53 19.38 -14.00
N ASP A 345 -22.63 19.30 -14.99
CA ASP A 345 -22.38 20.38 -15.95
C ASP A 345 -23.57 20.59 -16.90
N ILE A 346 -24.21 19.51 -17.35
CA ILE A 346 -25.43 19.56 -18.18
C ILE A 346 -26.61 20.10 -17.36
N LEU A 347 -26.76 19.68 -16.10
CA LEU A 347 -27.80 20.16 -15.19
C LEU A 347 -27.61 21.65 -14.88
N THR A 348 -26.37 22.07 -14.64
CA THR A 348 -26.01 23.48 -14.37
C THR A 348 -26.21 24.35 -15.60
N SER A 349 -25.88 23.85 -16.79
CA SER A 349 -26.13 24.54 -18.07
C SER A 349 -27.63 24.69 -18.33
N ASN A 350 -28.41 23.63 -18.13
CA ASN A 350 -29.87 23.65 -18.26
C ASN A 350 -30.53 24.58 -17.24
N PHE A 351 -30.03 24.61 -16.00
CA PHE A 351 -30.50 25.52 -14.96
C PHE A 351 -30.25 26.99 -15.35
N LYS A 352 -29.05 27.33 -15.83
CA LYS A 352 -28.72 28.67 -16.32
C LYS A 352 -29.59 29.10 -17.50
N LEU A 353 -29.84 28.20 -18.46
CA LEU A 353 -30.73 28.47 -19.60
C LEU A 353 -32.16 28.75 -19.13
N ARG A 354 -32.70 27.94 -18.21
CA ARG A 354 -34.04 28.16 -17.64
C ARG A 354 -34.14 29.47 -16.87
N ALA A 355 -33.17 29.76 -16.00
CA ALA A 355 -33.15 31.01 -15.24
C ALA A 355 -33.10 32.24 -16.16
N THR A 356 -32.29 32.18 -17.23
CA THR A 356 -32.19 33.26 -18.22
C THR A 356 -33.49 33.44 -19.01
N SER A 357 -34.19 32.34 -19.31
CA SER A 357 -35.47 32.40 -20.02
C SER A 357 -36.57 33.00 -19.15
N ILE A 358 -36.61 32.66 -17.86
CA ILE A 358 -37.57 33.23 -16.90
C ILE A 358 -37.30 34.72 -16.72
N ILE A 359 -36.04 35.14 -16.60
CA ILE A 359 -35.71 36.57 -16.46
C ILE A 359 -36.20 37.37 -17.68
N LYS A 360 -36.07 36.84 -18.89
CA LYS A 360 -36.56 37.48 -20.13
C LYS A 360 -38.08 37.50 -20.29
N GLU A 361 -38.80 36.67 -19.55
CA GLU A 361 -40.26 36.60 -19.64
C GLU A 361 -40.93 37.60 -18.68
N TYR A 362 -40.25 37.96 -17.60
CA TYR A 362 -40.79 38.82 -16.53
C TYR A 362 -40.15 40.21 -16.44
N PHE A 363 -39.05 40.47 -17.17
CA PHE A 363 -38.38 41.76 -17.32
C PHE A 363 -38.01 41.98 -18.79
#